data_AF-A0A418KQL2-F1
#
_entry.id   AF-A0A418KQL2-F1
#
_cell.length_a   1.000
_cell.length_b   1.000
_cell.length_c   1.000
_cell.angle_alpha   90.00
_cell.angle_beta   90.00
_cell.angle_gamma   90.00
#
_symmetry.space_group_name_H-M   'P 1'
#
loop_
_entity.id
_entity.type
_entity.pdbx_description
1 polymer ?
#
loop_
_entity_poly.entity_id
_entity_poly.type
_entity_poly.pdbx_seq_one_letter_code
_entity_poly.pdbx_strand_id
1 'polypeptide(L)'
;MAVRNERRTSRWQSTVQALQLGVGLQVVCLALPLLDLWFFGSIEGHVEAAYPEWDASEVALDRNAIVIALLVVGVLGLAGWLAALWAAKRGRAVCATVTTLFVLGMTTVAAVAGAGGDPYDQYVPLWLGSTILVLLALPGITAVLAVWFRGRD
;
A
#
# COMPACT_ATOMS: atom_id res chain seq x y z
N MET A 1 23.71 6.52 34.42
CA MET A 1 23.69 5.65 33.22
C MET A 1 22.29 5.17 32.78
N ALA A 2 21.22 5.38 33.55
CA ALA A 2 19.86 4.92 33.20
C ALA A 2 19.17 5.71 32.07
N VAL A 3 19.36 7.04 32.00
CA VAL A 3 18.65 7.96 31.07
C VAL A 3 18.91 7.66 29.58
N ARG A 4 20.05 7.04 29.25
CA ARG A 4 20.42 6.71 27.85
C ARG A 4 19.76 5.42 27.35
N ASN A 5 19.33 4.53 28.25
CA ASN A 5 18.72 3.25 27.91
C ASN A 5 17.22 3.39 27.60
N GLU A 6 16.49 4.23 28.34
CA GLU A 6 15.05 4.46 28.17
C GLU A 6 14.71 5.15 26.84
N ARG A 7 15.54 6.08 26.37
CA ARG A 7 15.34 6.72 25.06
C ARG A 7 15.57 5.75 23.89
N ARG A 8 16.39 4.71 24.10
CA ARG A 8 16.76 3.73 23.07
C ARG A 8 15.64 2.70 22.83
N THR A 9 14.91 2.32 23.87
CA THR A 9 13.77 1.39 23.78
C THR A 9 12.54 2.06 23.16
N SER A 10 12.23 3.28 23.59
CA SER A 10 11.05 4.04 23.11
C SER A 10 11.08 4.30 21.59
N ARG A 11 12.22 4.74 21.03
CA ARG A 11 12.33 5.06 19.59
C ARG A 11 12.27 3.84 18.68
N TRP A 12 12.82 2.70 19.12
CA TRP A 12 12.69 1.42 18.39
C TRP A 12 11.25 0.92 18.36
N GLN A 13 10.52 1.18 19.44
CA GLN A 13 9.10 0.89 19.54
C GLN A 13 8.30 1.68 18.49
N SER A 14 8.63 2.96 18.25
CA SER A 14 7.94 3.79 17.26
C SER A 14 8.08 3.27 15.83
N THR A 15 9.29 2.86 15.40
CA THR A 15 9.47 2.26 14.05
C THR A 15 8.68 0.96 13.92
N VAL A 16 8.76 0.08 14.92
CA VAL A 16 8.05 -1.21 14.90
C VAL A 16 6.53 -1.00 14.89
N GLN A 17 6.02 -0.04 15.67
CA GLN A 17 4.60 0.33 15.69
C GLN A 17 4.13 0.87 14.34
N ALA A 18 4.91 1.76 13.70
CA ALA A 18 4.58 2.28 12.37
C ALA A 18 4.54 1.16 11.31
N LEU A 19 5.50 0.23 11.36
CA LEU A 19 5.53 -0.93 10.47
C LEU A 19 4.36 -1.89 10.73
N GLN A 20 3.98 -2.11 11.99
CA GLN A 20 2.80 -2.91 12.35
C GLN A 20 1.50 -2.27 11.87
N LEU A 21 1.37 -0.94 12.02
CA LEU A 21 0.24 -0.19 11.50
C LEU A 21 0.18 -0.30 9.97
N GLY A 22 1.33 -0.22 9.29
CA GLY A 22 1.43 -0.45 7.85
C GLY A 22 0.98 -1.84 7.43
N VAL A 23 1.39 -2.90 8.14
CA VAL A 23 0.88 -4.27 7.92
C VAL A 23 -0.64 -4.32 8.07
N GLY A 24 -1.20 -3.74 9.14
CA GLY A 24 -2.65 -3.72 9.36
C GLY A 24 -3.40 -2.98 8.27
N LEU A 25 -2.94 -1.79 7.89
CA LEU A 25 -3.54 -0.99 6.82
C LEU A 25 -3.39 -1.66 5.45
N GLN A 26 -2.30 -2.38 5.19
CA GLN A 26 -2.16 -3.18 3.98
C GLN A 26 -3.22 -4.28 3.88
N VAL A 27 -3.55 -4.95 4.98
CA VAL A 27 -4.63 -5.94 5.01
C VAL A 27 -5.99 -5.28 4.74
N VAL A 28 -6.23 -4.09 5.29
CA VAL A 28 -7.43 -3.30 4.97
C VAL A 28 -7.48 -2.95 3.48
N CYS A 29 -6.38 -2.47 2.91
CA CYS A 29 -6.30 -2.14 1.48
C CYS A 29 -6.49 -3.37 0.57
N LEU A 30 -6.05 -4.56 1.01
CA LEU A 30 -6.32 -5.82 0.31
C LEU A 30 -7.80 -6.20 0.31
N ALA A 31 -8.52 -5.85 1.38
CA ALA A 31 -9.96 -6.11 1.47
C ALA A 31 -10.78 -5.13 0.62
N LEU A 32 -10.32 -3.89 0.40
CA LEU A 32 -11.08 -2.87 -0.35
C LEU A 32 -11.57 -3.32 -1.74
N PRO A 33 -10.74 -3.88 -2.65
CA PRO A 33 -11.24 -4.33 -3.95
C PRO A 33 -12.19 -5.53 -3.85
N LEU A 34 -12.07 -6.37 -2.81
CA LEU A 34 -13.02 -7.47 -2.56
C LEU A 34 -14.36 -6.94 -2.05
N LEU A 35 -14.33 -5.91 -1.20
CA LEU A 35 -15.53 -5.22 -0.73
C LEU A 35 -16.20 -4.47 -1.88
N ASP A 36 -15.43 -3.90 -2.80
CA ASP A 36 -15.96 -3.27 -4.01
C ASP A 36 -16.77 -4.25 -4.85
N LEU A 37 -16.22 -5.43 -5.12
CA LEU A 37 -16.91 -6.49 -5.86
C LEU A 37 -18.24 -6.93 -5.24
N TRP A 38 -18.37 -6.87 -3.91
CA TRP A 38 -19.56 -7.35 -3.21
C TRP A 38 -20.58 -6.27 -2.87
N PHE A 39 -20.15 -5.03 -2.64
CA PHE A 39 -21.02 -4.00 -2.07
C PHE A 39 -21.09 -2.71 -2.88
N PHE A 40 -19.96 -2.23 -3.41
CA PHE A 40 -19.91 -0.90 -4.01
C PHE A 40 -20.11 -0.93 -5.52
N GLY A 41 -19.62 -1.98 -6.20
CA GLY A 41 -19.70 -2.12 -7.65
C GLY A 41 -19.01 -0.99 -8.42
N SER A 42 -18.07 -0.27 -7.79
CA SER A 42 -17.50 0.93 -8.42
C SER A 42 -16.52 0.58 -9.52
N ILE A 43 -15.78 -0.54 -9.41
CA ILE A 43 -14.92 -1.02 -10.50
C ILE A 43 -15.80 -1.43 -11.69
N GLU A 44 -16.91 -2.12 -11.44
CA GLU A 44 -17.85 -2.53 -12.49
C GLU A 44 -18.43 -1.32 -13.23
N GLY A 45 -18.99 -0.36 -12.50
CA GLY A 45 -19.51 0.87 -13.11
C GLY A 45 -18.44 1.71 -13.79
N HIS A 46 -17.18 1.62 -13.34
CA HIS A 46 -16.04 2.27 -14.01
C HIS A 46 -15.70 1.60 -15.34
N VAL A 47 -15.76 0.27 -15.43
CA VAL A 47 -15.58 -0.47 -16.68
C VAL A 47 -16.75 -0.19 -17.64
N GLU A 48 -18.00 -0.24 -17.17
CA GLU A 48 -19.19 0.05 -17.99
C GLU A 48 -19.17 1.48 -18.57
N ALA A 49 -18.70 2.45 -17.78
CA ALA A 49 -18.56 3.83 -18.23
C ALA A 49 -17.47 3.99 -19.31
N ALA A 50 -16.42 3.18 -19.25
CA ALA A 50 -15.34 3.19 -20.24
C ALA A 50 -15.71 2.43 -21.53
N TYR A 51 -16.54 1.39 -21.42
CA TYR A 51 -16.98 0.56 -22.55
C TYR A 51 -18.51 0.36 -22.56
N PRO A 52 -19.30 1.37 -22.97
CA PRO A 52 -20.76 1.27 -23.00
C PRO A 52 -21.31 0.20 -23.96
N GLU A 53 -20.50 -0.22 -24.94
CA GLU A 53 -20.86 -1.23 -25.94
C GLU A 53 -20.61 -2.67 -25.50
N TRP A 54 -19.87 -2.90 -24.41
CA TRP A 54 -19.53 -4.23 -23.92
C TRP A 54 -20.73 -4.92 -23.29
N ASP A 55 -20.78 -6.24 -23.45
CA ASP A 55 -21.74 -7.06 -22.74
C ASP A 55 -21.31 -7.33 -21.28
N ALA A 56 -22.24 -7.86 -20.48
CA ALA A 56 -21.98 -8.13 -19.06
C ALA A 56 -20.82 -9.13 -18.82
N SER A 57 -20.53 -10.01 -19.79
CA SER A 57 -19.46 -10.99 -19.66
C SER A 57 -18.08 -10.37 -19.89
N GLU A 58 -17.98 -9.43 -20.84
CA GLU A 58 -16.78 -8.63 -21.11
C GLU A 58 -16.46 -7.71 -19.93
N VAL A 59 -17.48 -6.99 -19.43
CA VAL A 59 -17.36 -6.13 -18.24
C VAL A 59 -16.88 -6.93 -17.01
N ALA A 60 -17.48 -8.10 -16.76
CA ALA A 60 -17.09 -8.93 -15.63
C ALA A 60 -15.64 -9.45 -15.74
N LEU A 61 -15.17 -9.72 -16.96
CA LEU A 61 -13.79 -10.17 -17.20
C LEU A 61 -12.80 -9.07 -16.83
N ASP A 62 -13.00 -7.85 -17.33
CA ASP A 62 -12.06 -6.74 -17.10
C ASP A 62 -12.10 -6.26 -15.64
N ARG A 63 -13.30 -6.18 -15.05
CA ARG A 63 -13.49 -5.94 -13.60
C ARG A 63 -12.68 -6.92 -12.76
N ASN A 64 -12.78 -8.22 -13.07
CA ASN A 64 -12.04 -9.25 -12.35
C ASN A 64 -10.53 -9.12 -12.56
N ALA A 65 -10.07 -8.73 -13.76
CA ALA A 65 -8.66 -8.49 -14.04
C ALA A 65 -8.10 -7.35 -13.18
N ILE A 66 -8.82 -6.22 -13.09
CA ILE A 66 -8.46 -5.09 -12.22
C ILE A 66 -8.35 -5.54 -10.76
N VAL A 67 -9.34 -6.28 -10.25
CA VAL A 67 -9.31 -6.77 -8.87
C VAL A 67 -8.15 -7.71 -8.61
N ILE A 68 -7.90 -8.66 -9.51
CA ILE A 68 -6.78 -9.60 -9.38
C ILE A 68 -5.44 -8.84 -9.36
N ALA A 69 -5.27 -7.86 -10.25
CA ALA A 69 -4.06 -7.01 -10.26
C ALA A 69 -3.86 -6.28 -8.92
N LEU A 70 -4.93 -5.69 -8.37
CA LEU A 70 -4.90 -5.03 -7.06
C LEU A 70 -4.55 -6.01 -5.92
N LEU A 71 -5.07 -7.23 -5.95
CA LEU A 71 -4.73 -8.27 -4.97
C LEU A 71 -3.27 -8.69 -5.06
N VAL A 72 -2.73 -8.89 -6.28
CA VAL A 72 -1.32 -9.24 -6.48
C VAL A 72 -0.42 -8.14 -5.93
N VAL A 73 -0.68 -6.88 -6.31
CA VAL A 73 0.07 -5.73 -5.79
C VAL A 73 -0.05 -5.63 -4.27
N GLY A 74 -1.25 -5.86 -3.72
CA GLY A 74 -1.49 -5.83 -2.29
C GLY A 74 -0.74 -6.91 -1.52
N VAL A 75 -0.64 -8.14 -2.05
CA VAL A 75 0.11 -9.25 -1.45
C VAL A 75 1.61 -8.97 -1.50
N LEU A 76 2.12 -8.45 -2.62
CA LEU A 76 3.53 -8.03 -2.73
C LEU A 76 3.85 -6.89 -1.74
N GLY A 77 2.95 -5.92 -1.61
CA GLY A 77 3.05 -4.85 -0.61
C GLY A 77 3.12 -5.40 0.81
N LEU A 78 2.24 -6.36 1.15
CA LEU A 78 2.24 -7.02 2.46
C LEU A 78 3.55 -7.75 2.74
N ALA A 79 4.09 -8.48 1.76
CA ALA A 79 5.40 -9.11 1.88
C ALA A 79 6.51 -8.07 2.14
N GLY A 80 6.44 -6.92 1.46
CA GLY A 80 7.35 -5.78 1.69
C GLY A 80 7.27 -5.25 3.13
N TRP A 81 6.07 -5.02 3.65
CA TRP A 81 5.87 -4.58 5.05
C TRP A 81 6.43 -5.59 6.05
N LEU A 82 6.17 -6.89 5.85
CA LEU A 82 6.67 -7.94 6.73
C LEU A 82 8.20 -8.05 6.68
N ALA A 83 8.80 -7.91 5.51
CA ALA A 83 10.25 -7.88 5.34
C ALA A 83 10.88 -6.66 6.05
N ALA A 84 10.27 -5.47 5.92
CA ALA A 84 10.71 -4.27 6.62
C ALA A 84 10.60 -4.43 8.14
N LEU A 85 9.49 -4.98 8.64
CA LEU A 85 9.27 -5.27 10.06
C LEU A 85 10.28 -6.29 10.60
N TRP A 86 10.61 -7.31 9.81
CA TRP A 86 11.62 -8.29 10.17
C TRP A 86 13.02 -7.69 10.23
N ALA A 87 13.40 -6.86 9.24
CA ALA A 87 14.67 -6.15 9.22
C ALA A 87 14.79 -5.19 10.42
N ALA A 88 13.71 -4.49 10.76
CA ALA A 88 13.59 -3.68 11.95
C ALA A 88 13.86 -4.49 13.22
N LYS A 89 13.17 -5.62 13.42
CA LYS A 89 13.38 -6.49 14.59
C LYS A 89 14.81 -7.04 14.69
N ARG A 90 15.51 -7.26 13.57
CA ARG A 90 16.91 -7.73 13.55
C ARG A 90 17.95 -6.61 13.65
N GLY A 91 17.54 -5.35 13.50
CA GLY A 91 18.42 -4.19 13.63
C GLY A 91 19.47 -4.01 12.54
N ARG A 92 19.42 -4.77 11.44
CA ARG A 92 20.40 -4.72 10.33
C ARG A 92 19.81 -4.04 9.11
N ALA A 93 20.59 -3.17 8.46
CA ALA A 93 20.24 -2.46 7.21
C ALA A 93 18.88 -1.73 7.22
N VAL A 94 18.33 -1.45 8.41
CA VAL A 94 16.96 -0.97 8.63
C VAL A 94 16.64 0.26 7.77
N CYS A 95 17.56 1.22 7.72
CA CYS A 95 17.38 2.46 6.96
C CYS A 95 17.25 2.21 5.46
N ALA A 96 18.16 1.40 4.91
CA ALA A 96 18.12 1.02 3.50
C ALA A 96 16.85 0.22 3.19
N THR A 97 16.55 -0.83 3.96
CA THR A 97 15.40 -1.70 3.72
C THR A 97 14.07 -0.95 3.79
N VAL A 98 13.83 -0.18 4.86
CA VAL A 98 12.57 0.56 5.04
C VAL A 98 12.40 1.61 3.95
N THR A 99 13.46 2.37 3.63
CA THR A 99 13.39 3.42 2.60
C THR A 99 13.17 2.83 1.21
N THR A 100 13.92 1.79 0.84
CA THR A 100 13.79 1.17 -0.48
C THR A 100 12.41 0.55 -0.68
N LEU A 101 11.92 -0.22 0.31
CA LEU A 101 10.60 -0.85 0.20
C LEU A 101 9.46 0.18 0.23
N PHE A 102 9.61 1.27 0.98
CA PHE A 102 8.66 2.39 0.94
C PHE A 102 8.63 3.03 -0.45
N VAL A 103 9.78 3.39 -1.02
CA VAL A 103 9.85 4.01 -2.35
C VAL A 103 9.28 3.09 -3.42
N LEU A 104 9.66 1.81 -3.42
CA LEU A 104 9.11 0.82 -4.35
C LEU A 104 7.59 0.71 -4.21
N GLY A 105 7.09 0.53 -2.97
CA GLY A 105 5.65 0.40 -2.71
C GLY A 105 4.87 1.64 -3.14
N MET A 106 5.34 2.84 -2.77
CA MET A 106 4.68 4.10 -3.11
C MET A 106 4.69 4.37 -4.61
N THR A 107 5.80 4.09 -5.30
CA THR A 107 5.85 4.23 -6.76
C THR A 107 4.91 3.24 -7.43
N THR A 108 4.84 1.98 -6.98
CA THR A 108 3.90 0.99 -7.51
C THR A 108 2.45 1.42 -7.30
N VAL A 109 2.08 1.83 -6.08
CA VAL A 109 0.70 2.25 -5.80
C VAL A 109 0.34 3.53 -6.55
N ALA A 110 1.26 4.50 -6.65
CA ALA A 110 1.03 5.71 -7.44
C ALA A 110 0.89 5.40 -8.93
N ALA A 111 1.68 4.46 -9.46
CA ALA A 111 1.54 3.99 -10.84
C ALA A 111 0.19 3.30 -11.05
N VAL A 112 -0.23 2.41 -10.16
CA VAL A 112 -1.54 1.73 -10.25
C VAL A 112 -2.70 2.74 -10.17
N ALA A 113 -2.59 3.74 -9.30
CA ALA A 113 -3.63 4.76 -9.12
C ALA A 113 -3.68 5.78 -10.26
N GLY A 114 -2.58 5.99 -10.99
CA GLY A 114 -2.46 7.02 -12.03
C GLY A 114 -2.29 6.49 -13.45
N ALA A 115 -2.07 5.18 -13.64
CA ALA A 115 -1.95 4.60 -14.97
C ALA A 115 -3.33 4.45 -15.62
N GLY A 116 -3.39 4.83 -16.89
CA GLY A 116 -4.55 4.66 -17.78
C GLY A 116 -4.09 4.22 -19.17
N GLY A 117 -5.05 4.06 -20.08
CA GLY A 117 -4.84 3.63 -21.45
C GLY A 117 -6.17 3.42 -22.20
N ASP A 118 -6.14 3.65 -23.52
CA ASP A 118 -7.32 3.67 -24.41
C ASP A 118 -8.53 4.44 -23.79
N PRO A 119 -9.74 3.88 -23.54
CA PRO A 119 -10.85 4.70 -23.00
C PRO A 119 -10.70 5.01 -21.50
N TYR A 120 -9.69 4.45 -20.81
CA TYR A 120 -9.46 4.74 -19.40
C TYR A 120 -8.53 5.94 -19.21
N ASP A 121 -9.05 6.99 -18.59
CA ASP A 121 -8.19 8.00 -17.95
C ASP A 121 -7.30 7.36 -16.87
N GLN A 122 -7.83 6.33 -16.19
CA GLN A 122 -7.17 5.55 -15.16
C GLN A 122 -7.83 4.17 -15.04
N TYR A 123 -7.03 3.10 -14.98
CA TYR A 123 -7.55 1.72 -14.93
C TYR A 123 -8.33 1.42 -13.64
N VAL A 124 -7.91 2.04 -12.53
CA VAL A 124 -8.55 1.88 -11.22
C VAL A 124 -9.42 3.10 -10.95
N PRO A 125 -10.63 2.95 -10.39
CA PRO A 125 -11.42 4.08 -9.95
C PRO A 125 -10.61 5.03 -9.04
N LEU A 126 -10.68 6.33 -9.31
CA LEU A 126 -9.86 7.34 -8.63
C LEU A 126 -9.97 7.26 -7.10
N TRP A 127 -11.19 7.07 -6.58
CA TRP A 127 -11.43 7.00 -5.14
C TRP A 127 -10.70 5.80 -4.51
N LEU A 128 -10.65 4.65 -5.20
CA LEU A 128 -10.03 3.43 -4.70
C LEU A 128 -8.50 3.56 -4.74
N GLY A 129 -7.95 4.00 -5.87
CA GLY A 129 -6.51 4.22 -6.04
C GLY A 129 -5.95 5.25 -5.04
N SER A 130 -6.62 6.40 -4.91
CA SER A 130 -6.22 7.45 -3.97
C SER A 130 -6.36 7.04 -2.50
N THR A 131 -7.42 6.32 -2.14
CA THR A 131 -7.60 5.81 -0.77
C THR A 131 -6.47 4.87 -0.37
N ILE A 132 -6.13 3.89 -1.23
CA ILE A 132 -5.03 2.95 -0.98
C ILE A 132 -3.71 3.71 -0.84
N LEU A 133 -3.44 4.66 -1.74
CA LEU A 133 -2.22 5.49 -1.71
C LEU A 133 -2.07 6.23 -0.38
N VAL A 134 -3.10 6.95 0.05
CA VAL A 134 -3.06 7.78 1.26
C VAL A 134 -2.94 6.91 2.51
N LEU A 135 -3.74 5.84 2.62
CA LEU A 135 -3.71 4.95 3.78
C LEU A 135 -2.33 4.31 3.99
N LEU A 136 -1.62 3.96 2.91
CA LEU A 136 -0.30 3.33 3.01
C LEU A 136 0.84 4.36 3.13
N ALA A 137 0.66 5.57 2.59
CA ALA A 137 1.65 6.65 2.71
C ALA A 137 1.87 7.05 4.17
N LEU A 138 0.81 7.18 4.96
CA LEU A 138 0.89 7.63 6.37
C LEU A 138 1.82 6.78 7.26
N PRO A 139 1.61 5.46 7.39
CA PRO A 139 2.53 4.61 8.16
C PRO A 139 3.92 4.53 7.51
N GLY A 140 4.00 4.60 6.17
CA GLY A 140 5.26 4.49 5.44
C GLY A 140 6.19 5.68 5.66
N ILE A 141 5.66 6.90 5.53
CA ILE A 141 6.38 8.15 5.84
C ILE A 141 6.81 8.13 7.30
N THR A 142 5.90 7.76 8.21
CA THR A 142 6.22 7.68 9.65
C THR A 142 7.38 6.71 9.92
N ALA A 143 7.38 5.53 9.29
CA ALA A 143 8.45 4.55 9.42
C ALA A 143 9.79 5.09 8.86
N VAL A 144 9.78 5.73 7.69
CA VAL A 144 10.98 6.33 7.08
C VAL A 144 11.56 7.42 7.98
N LEU A 145 10.73 8.36 8.44
CA LEU A 145 11.17 9.46 9.31
C LEU A 145 11.74 8.92 10.63
N ALA A 146 11.07 7.93 11.24
CA ALA A 146 11.54 7.31 12.48
C ALA A 146 12.94 6.66 12.33
N VAL A 147 13.22 6.06 11.18
CA VAL A 147 14.52 5.40 10.94
C VAL A 147 15.64 6.38 10.58
N TRP A 148 15.33 7.48 9.87
CA TRP A 148 16.33 8.49 9.48
C TRP A 148 16.68 9.47 10.59
N PHE A 149 15.70 9.94 11.37
CA PHE A 149 15.97 10.80 12.52
C PHE A 149 16.65 10.07 13.69
N ARG A 150 16.87 8.76 13.56
CA ARG A 150 17.74 7.96 14.44
C ARG A 150 19.22 8.31 14.30
N GLY A 151 19.67 8.70 13.10
CA GLY A 151 21.11 8.77 12.76
C GLY A 151 21.77 10.13 12.91
N ARG A 152 21.04 11.16 13.37
CA ARG A 152 21.53 12.54 13.47
C ARG A 152 21.90 12.99 14.90
N ASP A 153 21.88 12.08 15.87
CA ASP A 153 22.30 12.27 17.27
C ASP A 153 23.43 11.28 17.63
#